data_AF-A0A838WG77-F1
#
_entry.id   AF-A0A838WG77-F1
#
_cell.length_a   1.000
_cell.length_b   1.000
_cell.length_c   1.000
_cell.angle_alpha   90.00
_cell.angle_beta   90.00
_cell.angle_gamma   90.00
#
_symmetry.space_group_name_H-M   'P 1'
#
loop_
_entity.id
_entity.type
_entity.pdbx_description
1 polymer ?
#
loop_
_entity_poly.entity_id
_entity_poly.type
_entity_poly.pdbx_seq_one_letter_code
_entity_poly.pdbx_strand_id
1 'polypeptide(L)'
;ETDLTESFGEHLAGADREAVRSWYNGYNWTGSESVYNPYDILMFIDKRKIFRNYWFETGSPSFLVKLFQAKCYFLPNLEHLE
;
A
#
# COMPACT_ATOMS: atom_id res chain seq x y z
N GLU A 1 -12.66 9.88 -1.51
CA GLU A 1 -11.29 9.59 -2.00
C GLU A 1 -10.59 10.87 -2.44
N THR A 2 -10.61 11.86 -1.56
CA THR A 2 -10.09 13.20 -1.82
C THR A 2 -8.61 13.16 -2.22
N ASP A 3 -7.84 12.21 -1.69
CA ASP A 3 -6.42 12.05 -2.02
C ASP A 3 -6.17 11.84 -3.52
N LEU A 4 -6.88 10.89 -4.15
CA LEU A 4 -6.65 10.54 -5.56
C LEU A 4 -7.25 11.55 -6.55
N THR A 5 -8.23 12.34 -6.10
CA THR A 5 -8.96 13.29 -6.96
C THR A 5 -8.48 14.73 -6.79
N GLU A 6 -8.22 15.16 -5.56
CA GLU A 6 -7.90 16.54 -5.22
C GLU A 6 -6.41 16.69 -4.86
N SER A 7 -5.91 15.95 -3.88
CA SER A 7 -4.53 16.14 -3.38
C SER A 7 -3.45 15.73 -4.38
N PHE A 8 -3.64 14.59 -5.05
CA PHE A 8 -2.70 14.04 -6.03
C PHE A 8 -3.27 14.01 -7.46
N GLY A 9 -4.47 14.56 -7.66
CA GLY A 9 -5.26 14.38 -8.88
C GLY A 9 -4.53 14.77 -10.17
N GLU A 10 -3.85 15.92 -10.17
CA GLU A 10 -3.09 16.42 -11.32
C GLU A 10 -1.86 15.54 -11.62
N HIS A 11 -1.14 15.11 -10.58
CA HIS A 11 0.05 14.27 -10.71
C HIS A 11 -0.25 12.84 -11.16
N LEU A 12 -1.49 12.39 -10.96
CA LEU A 12 -1.99 11.10 -11.43
C LEU A 12 -2.56 11.16 -12.86
N ALA A 13 -2.47 12.28 -13.58
CA ALA A 13 -2.97 12.39 -14.95
C ALA A 13 -2.36 11.31 -15.87
N GLY A 14 -3.21 10.49 -16.50
CA GLY A 14 -2.79 9.38 -17.35
C GLY A 14 -2.40 8.09 -16.60
N ALA A 15 -2.57 8.03 -15.27
CA ALA A 15 -2.64 6.77 -14.56
C ALA A 15 -4.07 6.22 -14.61
N ASP A 16 -4.21 4.90 -14.63
CA ASP A 16 -5.50 4.24 -14.39
C ASP A 16 -5.85 4.36 -12.89
N ARG A 17 -6.85 5.20 -12.60
CA ARG A 17 -7.27 5.47 -11.21
C ARG A 17 -7.95 4.27 -10.56
N GLU A 18 -8.64 3.44 -11.32
CA GLU A 18 -9.24 2.22 -10.78
C GLU A 18 -8.15 1.22 -10.41
N ALA A 19 -7.11 1.09 -11.23
CA ALA A 19 -5.95 0.28 -10.89
C ALA A 19 -5.21 0.82 -9.65
N VAL A 20 -5.05 2.14 -9.51
CA VAL A 20 -4.47 2.77 -8.31
C VAL A 20 -5.31 2.50 -7.07
N ARG A 21 -6.63 2.60 -7.18
CA ARG A 21 -7.58 2.24 -6.11
C ARG A 21 -7.45 0.78 -5.72
N SER A 22 -7.48 -0.14 -6.69
CA SER A 22 -7.42 -1.58 -6.40
C SER A 22 -6.07 -2.01 -5.83
N TRP A 23 -4.96 -1.44 -6.30
CA TRP A 23 -3.62 -1.82 -5.86
C TRP A 23 -3.30 -1.30 -4.46
N TYR A 24 -3.50 0.01 -4.23
CA TYR A 24 -3.12 0.66 -2.98
C TYR A 24 -4.22 0.64 -1.92
N ASN A 25 -5.46 0.36 -2.33
CA ASN A 25 -6.68 0.03 -1.57
C ASN A 25 -7.11 0.94 -0.41
N GLY A 26 -6.29 1.92 -0.02
CA GLY A 26 -6.55 2.86 1.06
C GLY A 26 -6.79 2.19 2.40
N TYR A 27 -6.81 3.00 3.45
CA TYR A 27 -7.28 2.58 4.75
C TYR A 27 -8.70 3.13 4.96
N ASN A 28 -9.63 2.25 5.31
CA ASN A 28 -11.01 2.62 5.56
C ASN A 28 -11.42 2.15 6.96
N TRP A 29 -11.43 3.07 7.92
CA TRP A 29 -11.79 2.78 9.31
C TRP A 29 -13.18 3.30 9.70
N THR A 30 -13.70 4.28 8.97
CA THR A 30 -14.97 4.96 9.27
C THR A 30 -16.12 4.49 8.37
N GLY A 31 -15.85 3.69 7.34
CA GLY A 31 -16.81 3.19 6.36
C GLY A 31 -17.19 4.20 5.28
N SER A 32 -16.94 5.49 5.48
CA SER A 32 -17.35 6.56 4.57
C SER A 32 -16.23 7.02 3.63
N GLU A 33 -14.98 6.93 4.04
CA GLU A 33 -13.84 7.46 3.29
C GLU A 33 -12.64 6.53 3.40
N SER A 34 -11.94 6.36 2.28
CA SER A 34 -10.65 5.69 2.23
C SER A 34 -9.54 6.74 2.17
N VAL A 35 -8.58 6.62 3.09
CA VAL A 35 -7.38 7.46 3.16
C VAL A 35 -6.22 6.67 2.60
N TYR A 36 -5.60 7.17 1.55
CA TYR A 36 -4.48 6.47 0.90
C TYR A 36 -3.19 6.72 1.66
N ASN A 37 -2.29 5.73 1.69
CA ASN A 37 -0.95 5.94 2.21
C ASN A 37 -0.24 7.01 1.35
N PRO A 38 0.06 8.21 1.88
CA PRO A 38 0.65 9.26 1.08
C PRO A 38 2.04 8.85 0.55
N TYR A 39 2.79 8.03 1.29
CA TYR A 39 4.09 7.55 0.83
C TYR A 39 3.97 6.67 -0.42
N ASP A 40 3.01 5.74 -0.44
CA ASP A 40 2.80 4.86 -1.59
C ASP A 40 2.46 5.66 -2.85
N ILE A 41 1.54 6.62 -2.73
CA ILE A 41 1.09 7.43 -3.87
C ILE A 41 2.21 8.34 -4.37
N LEU A 42 2.96 8.98 -3.47
CA LEU A 42 4.11 9.80 -3.84
C LEU A 42 5.18 8.98 -4.54
N MET A 43 5.50 7.79 -4.03
CA MET A 43 6.50 6.91 -4.65
C MET A 43 6.02 6.34 -5.98
N PHE A 44 4.72 6.02 -6.12
CA PHE A 44 4.13 5.64 -7.40
C PHE A 44 4.31 6.74 -8.45
N ILE A 45 4.04 8.00 -8.09
CA ILE A 45 4.23 9.15 -8.97
C ILE A 45 5.72 9.32 -9.33
N ASP A 46 6.61 9.32 -8.33
CA ASP A 46 8.06 9.49 -8.49
C ASP A 46 8.68 8.40 -9.39
N LYS A 47 8.22 7.15 -9.24
CA LYS A 47 8.67 6.00 -10.05
C LYS A 47 7.91 5.85 -11.36
N ARG A 48 7.41 6.95 -11.93
CA ARG A 48 6.76 7.00 -13.25
C ARG A 48 5.54 6.09 -13.35
N LYS A 49 4.73 6.03 -12.30
CA LYS A 49 3.47 5.26 -12.23
C LYS A 49 3.68 3.74 -12.34
N ILE A 50 4.79 3.23 -11.80
CA ILE A 50 5.06 1.80 -11.67
C ILE A 50 4.43 1.29 -10.37
N PHE A 51 3.55 0.31 -10.47
CA PHE A 51 2.95 -0.35 -9.31
C PHE A 51 3.98 -1.17 -8.53
N ARG A 52 4.03 -0.92 -7.22
CA ARG A 52 4.88 -1.62 -6.26
C ARG A 52 4.37 -1.41 -4.84
N ASN A 53 4.79 -2.27 -3.91
CA ASN A 53 4.52 -2.14 -2.48
C ASN A 53 5.50 -1.16 -1.83
N TYR A 54 5.35 0.15 -2.07
CA TYR A 54 6.31 1.14 -1.57
C TYR A 54 6.28 1.28 -0.05
N TRP A 55 5.15 1.05 0.61
CA TRP A 55 5.03 0.99 2.07
C TRP A 55 5.96 -0.06 2.70
N PHE A 56 6.31 -1.09 1.95
CA PHE A 56 7.23 -2.14 2.41
C PHE A 56 8.70 -1.68 2.41
N GLU A 57 9.04 -0.60 1.70
CA GLU A 57 10.42 -0.09 1.63
C GLU A 57 10.79 0.77 2.84
N THR A 58 9.82 1.37 3.54
CA THR A 58 10.07 2.28 4.67
C THR A 58 9.98 1.61 6.03
N GLY A 59 9.19 0.54 6.16
CA GLY A 59 9.16 -0.28 7.36
C GLY A 59 10.11 -1.46 7.19
N SER A 60 11.23 -1.51 7.91
CA SER A 60 12.10 -2.69 7.86
C SER A 60 11.31 -3.92 8.32
N PRO A 61 10.92 -4.84 7.42
CA PRO A 61 10.19 -6.04 7.81
C PRO A 61 11.15 -7.05 8.44
N SER A 62 12.42 -6.68 8.60
CA SER A 62 13.46 -7.48 9.21
C SER A 62 13.06 -7.97 10.60
N PHE A 63 12.28 -7.20 11.36
CA PHE A 63 11.73 -7.67 12.63
C PHE A 63 10.83 -8.89 12.46
N LEU A 64 9.83 -8.83 11.57
CA LEU A 64 8.90 -9.93 11.30
C LEU A 64 9.63 -11.13 10.69
N VAL A 65 10.54 -10.91 9.73
CA VAL A 65 11.35 -11.98 9.15
C VAL A 65 12.21 -12.67 10.21
N LYS A 66 12.88 -11.89 11.08
CA LYS A 66 13.66 -12.44 12.20
C LYS A 66 12.77 -13.19 13.19
N LEU A 67 11.57 -12.68 13.47
CA LEU A 67 10.60 -13.34 14.36
C LEU A 67 10.16 -14.69 13.79
N PHE A 68 9.82 -14.75 12.50
CA PHE A 68 9.42 -15.98 11.83
C PHE A 68 10.55 -17.02 11.80
N GLN A 69 11.79 -16.58 11.55
CA GLN A 69 12.97 -17.43 11.61
C GLN A 69 13.22 -17.96 13.04
N ALA A 70 13.12 -17.10 14.06
CA ALA A 70 13.37 -17.48 15.45
C ALA A 70 12.32 -18.44 16.03
N LYS A 71 11.08 -18.37 15.52
CA LYS A 71 9.96 -19.19 15.99
C LYS A 71 9.64 -20.37 15.06
N CYS A 72 10.36 -20.52 13.94
CA CYS A 72 10.13 -21.54 12.91
C CYS A 72 8.66 -21.61 12.47
N TYR A 73 8.04 -20.46 12.21
CA TYR A 73 6.66 -20.43 11.73
C TYR A 73 6.56 -21.07 10.34
N PHE A 74 5.63 -22.00 10.17
CA PHE A 74 5.22 -22.47 8.86
C PHE A 74 4.29 -21.41 8.25
N LEU A 75 4.85 -20.58 7.36
CA LEU A 75 4.17 -19.42 6.77
C LEU A 75 2.80 -19.73 6.14
N PRO A 76 2.57 -20.88 5.48
CA PRO A 76 1.25 -21.18 4.93
C PRO A 76 0.13 -21.24 5.99
N ASN A 77 0.44 -21.52 7.26
CA ASN A 77 -0.57 -21.49 8.32
C ASN A 77 -1.07 -20.08 8.64
N LEU A 78 -0.39 -19.03 8.19
CA LEU A 78 -0.77 -17.64 8.42
C LEU A 78 -1.88 -17.17 7.45
N GLU A 79 -2.08 -17.87 6.33
CA GLU A 79 -3.10 -17.52 5.32
C GLU A 79 -4.54 -17.66 5.83
N HIS A 80 -4.73 -18.29 7.00
CA HIS A 80 -6.04 -18.54 7.61
C HIS A 80 -6.32 -17.72 8.88
N LEU A 81 -5.50 -16.70 9.17
CA LEU A 81 -5.61 -15.89 10.40
C LEU A 81 -6.49 -14.63 10.27
N GLU A 82 -7.21 -14.47 9.15
CA GLU A 82 -8.13 -13.34 8.91
C GLU A 82 -9.36 -13.35 9.83
#